data_AF-W9G8K7-F1
#
_entry.id   AF-W9G8K7-F1
#
_cell.length_a   1.000
_cell.length_b   1.000
_cell.length_c   1.000
_cell.angle_alpha   90.00
_cell.angle_beta   90.00
_cell.angle_gamma   90.00
#
_symmetry.space_group_name_H-M   'P 1'
#
loop_
_entity.id
_entity.type
_entity.pdbx_description
1 polymer ?
#
loop_
_entity_poly.entity_id
_entity_poly.type
_entity_poly.pdbx_seq_one_letter_code
_entity_poly.pdbx_strand_id
1 'polypeptide(L)'
;MDRYQYLALMALCVLVTLPLEFAFAARVYRRPRLLLAAMLPVVLAYSAWDVVGIWRGHWSYNEAYVTGILLPLRMPLEELVFFVVIPICGLLSYEAVGTVLTWVRRWRSDGWWRTHA
;
A
#
# COMPACT_ATOMS: atom_id res chain seq x y z
N MET A 1 -4.38 -25.01 5.04
CA MET A 1 -3.35 -23.96 5.16
C MET A 1 -3.59 -22.82 4.17
N ASP A 2 -4.45 -23.02 3.17
CA ASP A 2 -4.73 -22.05 2.09
C ASP A 2 -5.45 -20.78 2.57
N ARG A 3 -6.23 -20.90 3.64
CA ARG A 3 -7.02 -19.82 4.23
C ARG A 3 -6.22 -18.62 4.75
N TYR A 4 -4.94 -18.80 5.02
CA TYR A 4 -4.06 -17.74 5.54
C TYR A 4 -3.10 -17.19 4.49
N GLN A 5 -3.07 -17.76 3.27
CA GLN A 5 -2.12 -17.34 2.24
C GLN A 5 -2.33 -15.88 1.86
N TYR A 6 -3.58 -15.42 1.78
CA TYR A 6 -3.88 -14.05 1.40
C TYR A 6 -3.43 -13.04 2.47
N LEU A 7 -3.68 -13.35 3.74
CA LEU A 7 -3.16 -12.57 4.87
C LEU A 7 -1.62 -12.64 4.96
N ALA A 8 -1.02 -13.79 4.71
CA ALA A 8 0.43 -13.97 4.73
C ALA A 8 1.11 -13.18 3.61
N LEU A 9 0.48 -13.10 2.43
CA LEU A 9 0.96 -12.33 1.29
C LEU A 9 0.89 -10.83 1.59
N MET A 10 -0.21 -10.36 2.19
CA MET A 10 -0.31 -8.97 2.66
C MET A 10 0.71 -8.65 3.76
N ALA A 11 0.92 -9.57 4.72
CA ALA A 11 1.94 -9.42 5.74
C ALA A 11 3.35 -9.37 5.13
N LEU A 12 3.63 -10.19 4.11
CA LEU A 12 4.90 -10.17 3.38
C LEU A 12 5.09 -8.84 2.64
N CYS A 13 4.05 -8.32 1.97
CA CYS A 13 4.10 -7.00 1.32
C CYS A 13 4.50 -5.90 2.31
N VAL A 14 3.88 -5.89 3.49
CA VAL A 14 4.25 -4.94 4.56
C VAL A 14 5.68 -5.20 5.02
N LEU A 15 6.06 -6.44 5.33
CA LEU A 15 7.40 -6.77 5.83
C LEU A 15 8.52 -6.37 4.85
N VAL A 16 8.28 -6.46 3.55
CA VAL A 16 9.24 -6.04 2.51
C VAL A 16 9.30 -4.52 2.37
N THR A 17 8.16 -3.83 2.53
CA THR A 17 8.08 -2.36 2.34
C THR A 17 8.39 -1.57 3.61
N LEU A 18 8.24 -2.17 4.79
CA LEU A 18 8.48 -1.54 6.09
C LEU A 18 9.94 -1.09 6.29
N PRO A 19 10.97 -1.86 5.87
CA PRO A 19 12.35 -1.38 5.85
C PRO A 19 12.56 -0.12 4.99
N LEU A 20 11.76 0.13 3.95
CA LEU A 20 11.88 1.36 3.15
C LEU A 20 11.50 2.61 3.95
N GLU A 21 10.57 2.49 4.90
CA GLU A 21 10.24 3.60 5.80
C GLU A 21 11.46 4.04 6.61
N PHE A 22 12.18 3.07 7.18
CA PHE A 22 13.38 3.31 7.98
C PHE A 22 14.58 3.74 7.13
N ALA A 23 14.76 3.13 5.96
CA ALA A 23 15.90 3.41 5.08
C ALA A 23 15.78 4.77 4.36
N PHE A 24 14.57 5.19 3.99
CA PHE A 24 14.33 6.43 3.23
C PHE A 24 13.68 7.54 4.05
N ALA A 25 13.48 7.33 5.35
CA ALA A 25 12.83 8.28 6.26
C ALA A 25 11.47 8.80 5.72
N ALA A 26 10.74 7.94 5.01
CA ALA A 26 9.41 8.23 4.53
C ALA A 26 8.53 8.49 5.76
N ARG A 27 8.28 9.76 6.10
CA ARG A 27 7.55 10.16 7.33
C ARG A 27 6.05 9.85 7.27
N VAL A 28 5.67 8.81 6.54
CA VAL A 28 4.30 8.38 6.27
C VAL A 28 3.59 8.03 7.58
N TYR A 29 4.19 7.22 8.45
CA TYR A 29 3.60 6.89 9.76
C TYR A 29 3.71 8.01 10.79
N ARG A 30 4.54 9.04 10.55
CA ARG A 30 4.60 10.23 11.42
C ARG A 30 3.42 11.18 11.22
N ARG A 31 2.62 11.01 10.15
CA ARG A 31 1.43 11.84 9.87
C ARG A 31 0.18 10.96 9.69
N PRO A 32 -0.26 10.25 10.74
CA PRO A 32 -1.37 9.31 10.63
C PRO A 32 -2.68 9.98 10.17
N ARG A 33 -2.90 11.25 10.52
CA ARG A 33 -4.09 12.01 10.09
C ARG A 33 -4.11 12.26 8.58
N LEU A 34 -2.96 12.60 7.98
CA LEU A 34 -2.87 12.84 6.54
C LEU A 34 -2.96 11.53 5.77
N LEU A 35 -2.30 10.49 6.28
CA LEU A 35 -2.40 9.14 5.74
C LEU A 35 -3.86 8.68 5.76
N LEU A 36 -4.55 8.79 6.89
CA LEU A 36 -5.97 8.45 6.99
C LEU A 36 -6.81 9.29 6.04
N ALA A 37 -6.59 10.61 5.95
CA ALA A 37 -7.34 11.46 5.02
C ALA A 37 -7.12 11.10 3.54
N ALA A 38 -5.92 10.63 3.17
CA ALA A 38 -5.60 10.17 1.82
C ALA A 38 -6.15 8.77 1.54
N MET A 39 -6.11 7.88 2.55
CA MET A 39 -6.58 6.50 2.44
C MET A 39 -8.10 6.40 2.49
N LEU A 40 -8.79 7.24 3.27
CA LEU A 40 -10.23 7.19 3.46
C LEU A 40 -11.02 7.24 2.13
N PRO A 41 -10.80 8.21 1.21
CA PRO A 41 -11.54 8.23 -0.05
C PRO A 41 -11.21 7.02 -0.94
N VAL A 42 -9.95 6.55 -0.91
CA VAL A 42 -9.50 5.38 -1.67
C VAL A 42 -10.20 4.13 -1.17
N VAL A 43 -10.10 3.83 0.12
CA VAL A 43 -10.73 2.67 0.76
C VAL A 43 -12.24 2.70 0.55
N LEU A 44 -12.89 3.84 0.72
CA LEU A 44 -14.34 3.96 0.54
C LEU A 44 -14.76 3.69 -0.90
N ALA A 45 -14.07 4.29 -1.88
CA ALA A 45 -14.41 4.11 -3.30
C ALA A 45 -14.22 2.66 -3.75
N TYR A 46 -13.09 2.04 -3.39
CA TYR A 46 -12.82 0.65 -3.76
C TYR A 46 -13.74 -0.32 -3.03
N SER A 47 -13.99 -0.13 -1.72
CA SER A 47 -14.91 -1.00 -0.98
C SER A 47 -16.34 -0.89 -1.51
N ALA A 48 -16.80 0.32 -1.86
CA ALA A 48 -18.13 0.51 -2.44
C ALA A 48 -18.24 -0.18 -3.81
N TRP A 49 -17.20 -0.06 -4.65
CA TRP A 49 -17.16 -0.73 -5.95
C TRP A 49 -17.13 -2.26 -5.81
N ASP A 50 -16.35 -2.76 -4.87
CA ASP A 50 -16.22 -4.18 -4.58
C ASP A 50 -17.55 -4.78 -4.14
N VAL A 51 -18.23 -4.16 -3.16
CA VAL A 51 -19.59 -4.55 -2.74
C VAL A 51 -20.57 -4.57 -3.91
N VAL A 52 -20.51 -3.55 -4.77
CA VAL A 52 -21.37 -3.47 -5.96
C VAL A 52 -21.09 -4.63 -6.94
N GLY A 53 -19.83 -5.01 -7.11
CA GLY A 53 -19.42 -6.14 -7.93
C GLY A 53 -19.96 -7.47 -7.41
N ILE A 54 -19.90 -7.68 -6.09
CA ILE A 54 -20.44 -8.86 -5.40
C ILE A 54 -21.95 -8.94 -5.57
N TRP A 55 -22.66 -7.83 -5.33
CA TRP A 55 -24.12 -7.77 -5.44
C TRP A 55 -24.62 -8.03 -6.85
N ARG A 56 -23.87 -7.59 -7.87
CA ARG A 56 -24.18 -7.84 -9.28
C ARG A 56 -23.75 -9.23 -9.76
N GLY A 57 -23.10 -10.03 -8.92
CA GLY A 57 -22.60 -11.35 -9.29
C GLY A 57 -21.50 -11.30 -10.35
N HIS A 58 -20.82 -10.15 -10.53
CA HIS A 58 -19.73 -10.05 -11.49
C HIS A 58 -18.57 -10.97 -11.13
N TRP A 59 -18.31 -11.14 -9.82
CA TRP A 59 -17.23 -11.96 -9.30
C TRP A 59 -17.66 -12.55 -7.94
N SER A 60 -17.33 -13.82 -7.71
CA SER A 60 -17.51 -14.49 -6.42
C SER A 60 -16.14 -14.81 -5.82
N TYR A 61 -16.02 -14.72 -4.49
CA TYR A 61 -14.79 -15.13 -3.81
C TYR A 61 -14.81 -16.63 -3.55
N ASN A 62 -13.63 -17.22 -3.62
CA ASN A 62 -13.45 -18.60 -3.21
C ASN A 62 -13.20 -18.64 -1.70
N GLU A 63 -14.19 -19.13 -0.96
CA GLU A 63 -14.17 -19.26 0.51
C GLU A 63 -12.97 -20.06 1.04
N ALA A 64 -12.30 -20.86 0.20
CA ALA A 64 -11.11 -21.62 0.56
C ALA A 64 -9.89 -20.76 0.94
N TYR A 65 -9.81 -19.53 0.43
CA TYR A 65 -8.63 -18.66 0.58
C TYR A 65 -8.84 -17.46 1.51
N VAL A 66 -10.06 -17.27 2.02
CA VAL A 66 -10.44 -16.20 2.95
C VAL A 66 -10.77 -16.79 4.31
N THR A 67 -10.46 -16.07 5.39
CA THR A 67 -10.65 -16.52 6.79
C THR A 67 -12.10 -16.85 7.15
N GLY A 68 -13.05 -16.49 6.30
CA GLY A 68 -14.49 -16.65 6.54
C GLY A 68 -15.09 -15.51 7.35
N ILE A 69 -14.29 -14.50 7.70
CA ILE A 69 -14.77 -13.27 8.36
C ILE A 69 -15.35 -12.35 7.28
N LEU A 70 -16.68 -12.30 7.22
CA LEU A 70 -17.41 -11.42 6.33
C LEU A 70 -17.81 -10.15 7.06
N LEU A 71 -17.41 -9.01 6.51
CA LEU A 71 -17.88 -7.68 6.89
C LEU A 71 -19.35 -7.50 6.47
N PRO A 72 -20.06 -6.50 7.04
CA PRO A 72 -21.38 -6.12 6.54
C PRO A 72 -21.32 -5.92 5.02
N LEU A 73 -22.32 -6.43 4.29
CA LEU A 73 -22.41 -6.47 2.82
C LEU A 73 -21.68 -7.64 2.13
N ARG A 74 -21.28 -8.69 2.89
CA ARG A 74 -20.65 -9.93 2.37
C ARG A 74 -19.24 -9.74 1.78
N MET A 75 -18.56 -8.68 2.20
CA MET A 75 -17.17 -8.40 1.80
C MET A 75 -16.19 -9.15 2.73
N PRO A 76 -15.22 -9.92 2.22
CA PRO A 76 -14.19 -10.54 3.06
C PRO A 76 -13.32 -9.49 3.76
N LEU A 77 -12.91 -9.77 5.01
CA LEU A 77 -11.99 -8.90 5.75
C LEU A 77 -10.70 -8.63 4.98
N GLU A 78 -10.20 -9.64 4.26
CA GLU A 78 -8.96 -9.58 3.50
C GLU A 78 -9.00 -8.51 2.41
N GLU A 79 -10.15 -8.28 1.78
CA GLU A 79 -10.30 -7.24 0.75
C GLU A 79 -10.16 -5.84 1.35
N LEU A 80 -10.70 -5.63 2.55
CA LEU A 80 -10.54 -4.36 3.26
C LEU A 80 -9.07 -4.14 3.64
N VAL A 81 -8.40 -5.20 4.12
CA VAL A 81 -6.97 -5.14 4.44
C VAL A 81 -6.16 -4.87 3.17
N PHE A 82 -6.53 -5.45 2.03
CA PHE A 82 -5.87 -5.22 0.74
C PHE A 82 -5.95 -3.76 0.30
N PHE A 83 -7.14 -3.15 0.37
CA PHE A 83 -7.34 -1.73 0.04
C PHE A 83 -6.60 -0.76 0.96
N VAL A 84 -6.15 -1.21 2.12
CA VAL A 84 -5.31 -0.41 3.02
C VAL A 84 -3.83 -0.69 2.76
N VAL A 85 -3.43 -1.96 2.73
CA VAL A 85 -2.04 -2.39 2.64
C VAL A 85 -1.41 -2.00 1.31
N ILE A 86 -2.10 -2.23 0.19
CA ILE A 86 -1.53 -1.97 -1.14
C ILE A 86 -1.25 -0.48 -1.37
N PRO A 87 -2.19 0.44 -1.10
CA PRO A 87 -1.88 1.86 -1.23
C PRO A 87 -0.78 2.35 -0.30
N ILE A 88 -0.67 1.81 0.93
CA ILE A 88 0.44 2.10 1.83
C ILE A 88 1.77 1.65 1.23
N CYS A 89 1.83 0.41 0.71
CA CYS A 89 3.02 -0.13 0.04
C CYS A 89 3.42 0.74 -1.17
N GLY A 90 2.44 1.19 -1.96
CA GLY A 90 2.65 2.10 -3.08
C GLY A 90 3.20 3.45 -2.65
N LEU A 91 2.66 4.03 -1.57
CA LEU A 91 3.13 5.32 -1.03
C LEU A 91 4.57 5.23 -0.52
N LEU A 92 4.91 4.18 0.24
CA LEU A 92 6.28 3.93 0.71
C LEU A 92 7.26 3.79 -0.46
N SER A 93 6.86 3.06 -1.50
CA SER A 93 7.68 2.88 -2.71
C SER A 93 7.88 4.20 -3.45
N TYR A 94 6.84 5.03 -3.57
CA TYR A 94 6.91 6.33 -4.22
C TYR A 94 7.87 7.30 -3.49
N GLU A 95 7.77 7.38 -2.16
CA GLU A 95 8.67 8.19 -1.33
C GLU A 95 10.13 7.70 -1.41
N ALA A 96 10.35 6.38 -1.44
CA ALA A 96 11.68 5.81 -1.62
C ALA A 96 12.28 6.21 -2.98
N VAL A 97 11.53 6.09 -4.07
CA VAL A 97 11.96 6.52 -5.41
C VAL A 97 12.23 8.02 -5.46
N GLY A 98 11.38 8.85 -4.85
CA GLY A 98 11.59 10.29 -4.75
C GLY A 98 12.89 10.67 -4.01
N THR A 99 13.20 9.95 -2.93
CA THR A 99 14.43 10.13 -2.16
C THR A 99 15.67 9.74 -2.97
N VAL A 100 15.62 8.60 -3.67
CA VAL A 100 16.71 8.17 -4.55
C VAL A 100 16.92 9.18 -5.69
N LEU A 101 15.84 9.67 -6.31
CA LEU A 101 15.93 10.63 -7.41
C LEU A 101 16.51 11.98 -6.97
N THR A 102 16.14 12.46 -5.78
CA THR A 102 16.71 13.70 -5.22
C THR A 102 18.20 13.55 -4.89
N TRP A 103 18.62 12.39 -4.40
CA TRP A 103 20.04 12.07 -4.22
C TRP A 103 20.80 12.11 -5.56
N VAL A 104 20.32 11.38 -6.58
CA VAL A 104 20.95 11.35 -7.91
C VAL A 104 21.08 12.75 -8.51
N ARG A 105 20.05 13.60 -8.34
CA ARG A 105 20.09 14.99 -8.80
C ARG A 105 21.19 15.81 -8.11
N ARG A 106 21.33 15.70 -6.78
CA ARG A 106 22.39 16.40 -6.03
C ARG A 106 23.79 15.97 -6.46
N TRP A 107 24.01 14.66 -6.62
CA TRP A 107 25.29 14.12 -7.10
C TRP A 107 25.69 14.69 -8.48
N ARG A 108 24.72 14.85 -9.39
CA ARG A 108 24.96 15.48 -10.70
C ARG A 108 25.30 16.97 -10.60
N SER A 109 24.72 17.70 -9.64
CA SER A 109 24.97 19.12 -9.45
C SER A 109 26.31 19.43 -8.78
N ASP A 110 26.79 18.54 -7.91
CA ASP A 110 28.05 18.73 -7.16
C ASP A 110 29.30 18.32 -7.96
N GLY A 111 29.15 17.63 -9.09
CA GLY A 111 30.24 17.04 -9.88
C GLY A 111 30.79 17.87 -11.04
N TRP A 112 30.22 19.04 -11.39
CA TRP A 112 30.60 19.75 -12.62
C TRP A 112 31.42 21.04 -12.42
N TRP A 113 31.34 21.70 -11.26
CA TRP A 113 31.99 23.01 -11.04
C TRP A 113 33.34 22.95 -10.32
N ARG A 114 33.75 21.82 -9.71
CA ARG A 114 35.01 21.71 -8.94
C ARG A 114 36.27 21.49 -9.79
N THR A 115 36.15 21.18 -11.08
CA THR A 115 37.30 20.83 -11.93
C THR A 115 37.75 21.95 -12.89
N HIS A 116 37.15 23.14 -12.82
CA HIS A 116 37.49 24.27 -13.71
C HIS A 116 37.63 25.61 -12.97
N ALA A 117 38.14 25.61 -11.74
CA ALA A 117 38.60 26.81 -11.03
C ALA A 117 40.13 26.78 -10.89
#